data_AF-A0A3D3UME2-F1
#
_entry.id   AF-A0A3D3UME2-F1
#
_cell.length_a   1.000
_cell.length_b   1.000
_cell.length_c   1.000
_cell.angle_alpha   90.00
_cell.angle_beta   90.00
_cell.angle_gamma   90.00
#
_symmetry.space_group_name_H-M   'P 1'
#
loop_
_entity.id
_entity.type
_entity.pdbx_description
1 polymer ?
#
loop_
_entity_poly.entity_id
_entity_poly.type
_entity_poly.pdbx_seq_one_letter_code
_entity_poly.pdbx_strand_id
1 'polypeptide(L)'
;MSNKSIYLVCFVFMLGVAGNAPADDFTWDNSSGDSLWSNPENWNLNKLPGESDALYVNWISDPTEIIIDADTDAKCNSITLSNDAVYKQDFVHLHMTGGTFVAGNLIRVGRKGLGMFTLDAGDVTCYSFQLGRKDPSKGV
;
A
#
# COMPACT_ATOMS: atom_id res chain seq x y z
N MET A 1 6.69 -35.54 -27.41
CA MET A 1 6.95 -34.60 -26.30
C MET A 1 6.91 -35.39 -25.01
N SER A 2 7.93 -35.30 -24.16
CA SER A 2 7.93 -35.99 -22.86
C SER A 2 6.97 -35.28 -21.91
N ASN A 3 6.30 -36.00 -21.00
CA ASN A 3 5.45 -35.40 -19.95
C ASN A 3 6.20 -34.30 -19.18
N LYS A 4 7.52 -34.46 -18.97
CA LYS A 4 8.39 -33.45 -18.35
C LYS A 4 8.48 -32.14 -19.14
N SER A 5 8.47 -32.22 -20.48
CA SER A 5 8.49 -31.05 -21.37
C SER A 5 7.14 -30.32 -21.37
N ILE A 6 6.03 -31.04 -21.20
CA ILE A 6 4.69 -30.45 -21.08
C ILE A 6 4.57 -29.66 -19.76
N TYR A 7 5.03 -30.23 -18.64
CA TYR A 7 5.02 -29.51 -17.36
C TYR A 7 5.88 -28.25 -17.38
N LEU A 8 7.07 -28.30 -18.01
CA LEU A 8 7.95 -27.14 -18.15
C LEU A 8 7.31 -26.04 -19.00
N VAL A 9 6.66 -26.39 -20.12
CA VAL A 9 5.97 -25.43 -20.98
C VAL A 9 4.77 -24.80 -20.26
N CYS A 10 3.98 -25.58 -19.52
CA CYS A 10 2.88 -25.05 -18.72
C CYS A 10 3.38 -24.11 -17.62
N PHE A 11 4.48 -24.44 -16.94
CA PHE A 11 5.07 -23.60 -15.90
C PHE A 11 5.56 -22.26 -16.47
N VAL A 12 6.22 -22.27 -17.63
CA VAL A 12 6.67 -21.05 -18.33
C VAL A 12 5.49 -20.21 -18.81
N PHE A 13 4.41 -20.83 -19.31
CA PHE A 13 3.19 -20.11 -19.68
C PHE A 13 2.50 -19.46 -18.48
N MET A 14 2.41 -20.15 -17.34
CA MET A 14 1.83 -19.61 -16.11
C MET A 14 2.65 -18.43 -15.56
N LEU A 15 3.98 -18.49 -15.64
CA LEU A 15 4.88 -17.37 -15.33
C LEU A 15 4.69 -16.16 -16.26
N GLY A 16 4.49 -16.40 -17.56
CA GLY A 16 4.29 -15.33 -18.55
C GLY A 16 2.95 -14.59 -18.39
N VAL A 17 1.91 -15.27 -17.92
CA VAL A 17 0.58 -14.66 -17.67
C VAL A 17 0.56 -13.89 -16.34
N ALA A 18 1.30 -14.33 -15.33
CA ALA A 18 1.37 -13.65 -14.03
C ALA A 18 2.03 -12.24 -14.07
N GLY A 19 2.82 -11.95 -15.11
CA GLY A 19 3.53 -10.67 -15.25
C GLY A 19 2.72 -9.50 -15.83
N ASN A 20 1.44 -9.70 -16.18
CA ASN A 20 0.58 -8.65 -16.77
C ASN A 20 -0.78 -8.57 -16.05
N ALA A 21 -0.79 -8.66 -14.72
CA ALA A 21 -1.98 -8.26 -13.97
C ALA A 21 -2.21 -6.75 -14.20
N PRO A 22 -3.44 -6.31 -14.52
CA PRO A 22 -3.75 -4.89 -14.59
C PRO A 22 -3.52 -4.25 -13.22
N ALA A 23 -2.98 -3.04 -13.21
CA ALA A 23 -2.91 -2.23 -12.00
C ALA A 23 -4.32 -1.89 -11.53
N ASP A 24 -4.62 -2.19 -10.27
CA ASP A 24 -5.87 -1.82 -9.61
C ASP A 24 -5.67 -0.60 -8.69
N ASP A 25 -6.75 0.13 -8.46
CA ASP A 25 -6.82 1.19 -7.44
C ASP A 25 -7.38 0.61 -6.13
N PHE A 26 -6.59 0.70 -5.07
CA PHE A 26 -6.91 0.21 -3.74
C PHE A 26 -7.27 1.36 -2.79
N THR A 27 -8.22 1.09 -1.90
CA THR A 27 -8.50 1.96 -0.75
C THR A 27 -8.50 1.13 0.52
N TRP A 28 -7.97 1.71 1.59
CA TRP A 28 -8.05 1.15 2.93
C TRP A 28 -9.44 1.37 3.51
N ASP A 29 -10.06 0.30 4.00
CA ASP A 29 -11.36 0.37 4.67
C ASP A 29 -11.37 -0.27 6.07
N ASN A 30 -10.29 -0.99 6.44
CA ASN A 30 -10.13 -1.64 7.73
C ASN A 30 -11.33 -2.51 8.14
N SER A 31 -11.95 -3.22 7.21
CA SER A 31 -13.21 -3.93 7.48
C SER A 31 -13.08 -5.03 8.55
N SER A 32 -11.89 -5.59 8.78
CA SER A 32 -11.65 -6.57 9.86
C SER A 32 -11.50 -5.90 11.23
N GLY A 33 -11.08 -4.63 11.25
CA GLY A 33 -10.81 -3.84 12.45
C GLY A 33 -9.46 -4.11 13.13
N ASP A 34 -8.62 -4.98 12.57
CA ASP A 34 -7.29 -5.29 13.14
C ASP A 34 -6.18 -4.32 12.74
N SER A 35 -6.45 -3.43 11.77
CA SER A 35 -5.52 -2.45 11.22
C SER A 35 -4.28 -3.04 10.51
N LEU A 36 -4.23 -4.35 10.27
CA LEU A 36 -3.07 -5.04 9.68
C LEU A 36 -3.09 -4.96 8.16
N TRP A 37 -2.01 -4.47 7.55
CA TRP A 37 -1.83 -4.46 6.08
C TRP A 37 -2.00 -5.85 5.48
N SER A 38 -1.48 -6.86 6.18
CA SER A 38 -1.47 -8.26 5.78
C SER A 38 -2.84 -8.94 5.77
N ASN A 39 -3.89 -8.29 6.32
CA ASN A 39 -5.24 -8.79 6.23
C ASN A 39 -5.92 -8.31 4.94
N PRO A 40 -6.25 -9.22 3.99
CA PRO A 40 -6.92 -8.85 2.75
C PRO A 40 -8.25 -8.10 2.94
N GLU A 41 -8.99 -8.39 4.01
CA GLU A 41 -10.31 -7.80 4.29
C GLU A 41 -10.24 -6.29 4.61
N ASN A 42 -9.05 -5.76 4.94
CA ASN A 42 -8.88 -4.32 5.21
C ASN A 42 -8.73 -3.46 3.95
N TRP A 43 -8.70 -4.11 2.79
CA TRP A 43 -8.64 -3.50 1.48
C TRP A 43 -9.98 -3.70 0.76
N ASN A 44 -10.47 -2.66 0.08
CA ASN A 44 -11.77 -2.65 -0.61
C ASN A 44 -12.01 -3.80 -1.60
N LEU A 45 -10.95 -4.42 -2.11
CA LEU A 45 -11.01 -5.54 -3.05
C LEU A 45 -10.90 -6.92 -2.37
N ASN A 46 -10.82 -6.97 -1.04
CA ASN A 46 -10.63 -8.20 -0.24
C ASN A 46 -9.43 -9.04 -0.71
N LYS A 47 -8.35 -8.37 -1.13
CA LYS A 47 -7.08 -8.95 -1.58
C LYS A 47 -5.93 -8.01 -1.19
N LEU A 48 -4.70 -8.52 -1.17
CA LEU A 48 -3.53 -7.67 -0.94
C LEU A 48 -3.14 -6.90 -2.21
N PRO A 49 -2.68 -5.65 -2.10
CA PRO A 49 -2.08 -4.91 -3.21
C PRO A 49 -0.78 -5.55 -3.69
N GLY A 50 -0.51 -5.43 -4.98
CA GLY A 50 0.72 -5.84 -5.65
C GLY A 50 1.55 -4.66 -6.16
N GLU A 51 2.72 -4.95 -6.73
CA GLU A 51 3.75 -3.97 -7.13
C GLU A 51 3.28 -2.97 -8.20
N SER A 52 2.18 -3.25 -8.92
CA SER A 52 1.57 -2.38 -9.93
C SER A 52 0.52 -1.42 -9.38
N ASP A 53 0.03 -1.65 -8.16
CA ASP A 53 -1.24 -1.08 -7.69
C ASP A 53 -1.07 0.29 -7.02
N ALA A 54 -2.08 1.14 -7.16
CA ALA A 54 -2.11 2.47 -6.56
C ALA A 54 -3.05 2.51 -5.36
N LEU A 55 -2.55 2.99 -4.22
CA LEU A 55 -3.25 2.97 -2.95
C LEU A 55 -3.61 4.39 -2.53
N TYR A 56 -4.88 4.60 -2.22
CA TYR A 56 -5.42 5.87 -1.74
C TYR A 56 -6.01 5.67 -0.36
N VAL A 57 -5.26 6.10 0.66
CA VAL A 57 -5.70 5.97 2.06
C VAL A 57 -6.40 7.27 2.45
N ASN A 58 -7.71 7.16 2.62
CA ASN A 58 -8.55 8.23 3.15
C ASN A 58 -8.72 8.05 4.65
N TRP A 59 -9.21 9.08 5.33
CA TRP A 59 -9.63 8.94 6.71
C TRP A 59 -10.95 8.17 6.78
N ILE A 60 -11.02 7.20 7.69
CA ILE A 60 -12.22 6.40 7.98
C ILE A 60 -12.54 6.34 9.49
N SER A 61 -11.55 6.56 10.35
CA SER A 61 -11.64 6.58 11.82
C SER A 61 -10.54 7.46 12.42
N ASP A 62 -10.65 7.80 13.71
CA ASP A 62 -9.65 8.59 14.44
C ASP A 62 -8.85 7.73 15.44
N PRO A 63 -7.55 7.43 15.17
CA PRO A 63 -6.85 7.62 13.91
C PRO A 63 -7.27 6.57 12.86
N THR A 64 -6.90 6.81 11.59
CA THR A 64 -6.93 5.76 10.56
C THR A 64 -5.55 5.13 10.55
N GLU A 65 -5.46 3.91 11.06
CA GLU A 65 -4.21 3.20 11.29
C GLU A 65 -4.02 2.10 10.23
N ILE A 66 -2.80 2.01 9.70
CA ILE A 66 -2.34 0.90 8.86
C ILE A 66 -1.03 0.40 9.46
N ILE A 67 -0.99 -0.86 9.89
CA ILE A 67 0.19 -1.48 10.49
C ILE A 67 0.83 -2.43 9.49
N ILE A 68 2.12 -2.22 9.24
CA ILE A 68 3.00 -3.20 8.60
C ILE A 68 3.86 -3.78 9.73
N ASP A 69 3.63 -5.06 10.02
CA ASP A 69 4.33 -5.78 11.10
C ASP A 69 5.56 -6.55 10.59
N ALA A 70 6.27 -7.19 11.52
CA ALA A 70 7.51 -7.92 11.25
C ALA A 70 7.38 -9.03 10.19
N ASP A 71 6.19 -9.60 10.03
CA ASP A 71 5.92 -10.73 9.14
C ASP A 71 5.31 -10.28 7.80
N THR A 72 5.14 -8.98 7.59
CA THR A 72 4.50 -8.40 6.41
C THR A 72 5.52 -8.04 5.31
N ASP A 73 5.29 -8.55 4.09
CA ASP A 73 5.92 -8.07 2.85
C ASP A 73 4.94 -7.19 2.07
N ALA A 74 4.91 -5.90 2.39
CA ALA A 74 3.99 -4.92 1.82
C ALA A 74 4.52 -4.37 0.48
N LYS A 75 3.67 -4.41 -0.55
CA LYS A 75 4.03 -3.99 -1.91
C LYS A 75 2.95 -3.11 -2.53
N CYS A 76 3.37 -2.07 -3.23
CA CYS A 76 2.52 -1.26 -4.10
C CYS A 76 3.35 -0.57 -5.19
N ASN A 77 2.70 0.01 -6.19
CA ASN A 77 3.34 0.98 -7.06
C ASN A 77 3.39 2.34 -6.35
N SER A 78 2.28 2.80 -5.79
CA SER A 78 2.26 4.06 -5.05
C SER A 78 1.26 4.04 -3.92
N ILE A 79 1.55 4.78 -2.85
CA ILE A 79 0.63 5.04 -1.75
C ILE A 79 0.51 6.53 -1.50
N THR A 80 -0.72 7.00 -1.29
CA THR A 80 -1.00 8.35 -0.82
C THR A 80 -1.75 8.30 0.50
N LEU A 81 -1.11 8.78 1.57
CA LEU A 81 -1.72 8.96 2.88
C LEU A 81 -2.46 10.29 2.94
N SER A 82 -3.66 10.27 3.53
CA SER A 82 -4.59 11.40 3.55
C SER A 82 -4.86 11.92 2.14
N ASN A 83 -5.29 10.99 1.27
CA ASN A 83 -5.61 11.29 -0.12
C ASN A 83 -6.74 12.31 -0.25
N ASP A 84 -7.73 12.29 0.66
CA ASP A 84 -8.77 13.29 0.80
C ASP A 84 -8.68 14.06 2.15
N ALA A 85 -9.44 15.15 2.27
CA ALA A 85 -9.58 15.95 3.48
C ALA A 85 -10.95 15.72 4.11
N VAL A 86 -10.96 15.49 5.41
CA VAL A 86 -12.20 15.49 6.19
C VAL A 86 -12.03 16.50 7.33
N TYR A 87 -13.13 17.18 7.68
CA TYR A 87 -13.11 18.33 8.59
C TYR A 87 -12.93 17.89 10.05
N LYS A 88 -12.01 18.55 10.80
CA LYS A 88 -11.70 18.37 12.24
C LYS A 88 -11.06 17.02 12.64
N GLN A 89 -10.05 16.55 11.94
CA GLN A 89 -9.46 15.23 12.22
C GLN A 89 -7.94 15.27 12.28
N ASP A 90 -7.37 14.31 13.02
CA ASP A 90 -5.95 14.24 13.34
C ASP A 90 -5.12 13.78 12.14
N PHE A 91 -5.06 12.50 11.78
CA PHE A 91 -4.22 12.02 10.67
C PHE A 91 -4.58 10.62 10.15
N VAL A 92 -4.12 10.32 8.93
CA VAL A 92 -3.94 8.95 8.43
C VAL A 92 -2.52 8.50 8.75
N HIS A 93 -2.38 7.35 9.40
CA HIS A 93 -1.12 6.82 9.89
C HIS A 93 -0.75 5.53 9.17
N LEU A 94 0.43 5.51 8.58
CA LEU A 94 1.13 4.27 8.25
C LEU A 94 2.17 4.02 9.34
N HIS A 95 2.10 2.87 10.01
CA HIS A 95 2.99 2.48 11.09
C HIS A 95 3.72 1.20 10.72
N MET A 96 5.03 1.30 10.50
CA MET A 96 5.89 0.15 10.34
C MET A 96 6.50 -0.23 11.69
N THR A 97 6.11 -1.40 12.19
CA THR A 97 6.72 -2.04 13.38
C THR A 97 7.75 -3.11 13.01
N GLY A 98 7.91 -3.39 11.71
CA GLY A 98 8.87 -4.32 11.14
C GLY A 98 8.65 -4.53 9.64
N GLY A 99 9.12 -5.67 9.12
CA GLY A 99 8.79 -6.16 7.78
C GLY A 99 9.49 -5.43 6.64
N THR A 100 8.95 -5.58 5.43
CA THR A 100 9.41 -4.91 4.22
C THR A 100 8.28 -4.09 3.60
N PHE A 101 8.58 -2.86 3.19
CA PHE A 101 7.66 -2.04 2.40
C PHE A 101 8.32 -1.56 1.12
N VAL A 102 7.76 -1.99 -0.03
CA VAL A 102 8.24 -1.62 -1.36
C VAL A 102 7.17 -0.82 -2.11
N ALA A 103 7.50 0.42 -2.44
CA ALA A 103 6.69 1.30 -3.30
C ALA A 103 7.44 1.59 -4.61
N GLY A 104 7.00 0.98 -5.72
CA GLY A 104 7.70 1.06 -7.02
C GLY A 104 7.88 2.49 -7.58
N ASN A 105 7.00 3.42 -7.19
CA ASN A 105 6.96 4.79 -7.69
C ASN A 105 6.97 5.83 -6.56
N LEU A 106 5.92 5.90 -5.74
CA LEU A 106 5.73 7.03 -4.83
C LEU A 106 5.15 6.64 -3.48
N ILE A 107 5.82 7.04 -2.41
CA ILE A 107 5.21 7.22 -1.09
C ILE A 107 4.91 8.70 -0.91
N ARG A 108 3.64 9.06 -0.77
CA ARG A 108 3.23 10.43 -0.43
C ARG A 108 2.58 10.47 0.95
N VAL A 109 3.16 11.26 1.84
CA VAL A 109 2.65 11.48 3.20
C VAL A 109 1.95 12.83 3.27
N GLY A 110 0.62 12.80 3.31
CA GLY A 110 -0.24 13.97 3.44
C GLY A 110 -0.52 14.70 2.12
N ARG A 111 -1.62 14.37 1.43
CA ARG A 111 -2.03 15.07 0.19
C ARG A 111 -3.06 16.17 0.41
N LYS A 112 -4.13 15.86 1.14
CA LYS A 112 -5.28 16.74 1.41
C LYS A 112 -5.57 16.89 2.90
N GLY A 113 -5.06 16.00 3.74
CA GLY A 113 -5.03 16.11 5.21
C GLY A 113 -3.61 15.86 5.75
N LEU A 114 -3.48 15.77 7.07
CA LEU A 114 -2.24 15.34 7.71
C LEU A 114 -2.08 13.83 7.47
N GLY A 115 -0.97 13.44 6.85
CA GLY A 115 -0.53 12.05 6.81
C GLY A 115 0.65 11.89 7.76
N MET A 116 0.78 10.73 8.36
CA MET A 116 1.91 10.36 9.20
C MET A 116 2.47 9.02 8.72
N PHE A 117 3.78 8.90 8.69
CA PHE A 117 4.46 7.63 8.48
C PHE A 117 5.50 7.44 9.58
N THR A 118 5.25 6.49 10.47
CA THR A 118 6.17 6.09 11.54
C THR A 118 6.88 4.81 11.15
N LEU A 119 8.21 4.80 11.33
CA LEU A 119 9.08 3.65 11.05
C LEU A 119 9.85 3.30 12.32
N ASP A 120 9.33 2.35 13.10
CA ASP A 120 9.99 1.85 14.31
C ASP A 120 11.05 0.78 13.98
N ALA A 121 10.76 -0.08 12.99
CA ALA A 121 11.65 -1.09 12.45
C ALA A 121 11.23 -1.52 11.03
N GLY A 122 12.10 -2.27 10.34
CA GLY A 122 11.85 -2.78 8.99
C GLY A 122 12.61 -2.03 7.90
N ASP A 123 12.41 -2.46 6.66
CA ASP A 123 13.06 -1.90 5.47
C ASP A 123 12.04 -1.22 4.55
N VAL A 124 12.35 0.02 4.13
CA VAL A 124 11.52 0.78 3.19
C VAL A 124 12.30 1.01 1.90
N THR A 125 11.75 0.57 0.78
CA THR A 125 12.28 0.86 -0.56
C THR A 125 11.24 1.65 -1.33
N CYS A 126 11.61 2.82 -1.85
CA CYS A 126 10.75 3.59 -2.74
C CYS A 126 11.56 4.30 -3.82
N TYR A 127 10.93 4.57 -4.96
CA TYR A 127 11.53 5.40 -6.00
C TYR A 127 11.48 6.89 -5.63
N SER A 128 10.37 7.36 -5.06
CA SER A 128 10.20 8.73 -4.61
C SER A 128 9.45 8.80 -3.29
N PHE A 129 9.87 9.73 -2.43
CA PHE A 129 9.25 10.01 -1.15
C PHE A 129 8.85 11.49 -1.08
N GLN A 130 7.57 11.78 -0.93
CA GLN A 130 7.04 13.14 -0.89
C GLN A 130 6.35 13.42 0.43
N LEU A 131 6.72 14.54 1.06
CA LEU A 131 6.02 15.12 2.20
C LEU A 131 5.13 16.28 1.73
N GLY A 132 3.91 16.34 2.27
CA GLY A 132 3.10 17.55 2.23
C GLY A 132 2.12 17.67 1.06
N ARG A 133 1.17 18.58 1.27
CA ARG A 133 0.01 18.80 0.39
C ARG A 133 0.45 19.28 -0.99
N LYS A 134 -0.35 18.95 -2.01
CA LYS A 134 -0.19 19.51 -3.37
C LYS A 134 -0.30 21.05 -3.42
N ASP A 135 -0.76 21.69 -2.35
CA ASP A 135 -0.96 23.13 -2.27
C ASP A 135 0.14 23.79 -1.43
N PRO A 136 1.16 24.42 -2.06
CA PRO A 136 2.28 25.03 -1.37
C PRO A 136 1.88 26.26 -0.52
N SER A 137 0.65 26.78 -0.67
CA SER A 137 0.18 27.95 0.08
C SER A 137 -0.14 27.67 1.54
N LYS A 138 -0.16 26.40 1.97
CA LYS A 138 -0.60 26.00 3.31
C LYS A 138 0.49 25.50 4.27
N GLY A 139 1.76 25.58 3.85
CA GLY A 139 2.88 25.07 4.65
C GLY A 139 2.84 23.54 4.82
N VAL A 140 3.97 22.96 5.23
CA VAL A 140 4.01 21.62 5.81
C VAL A 140 3.59 21.72 7.26
#